data_AF-A0A2E1P6I2-F1
#
_entry.id   AF-A0A2E1P6I2-F1
#
_cell.length_a   1.000
_cell.length_b   1.000
_cell.length_c   1.000
_cell.angle_alpha   90.00
_cell.angle_beta   90.00
_cell.angle_gamma   90.00
#
_symmetry.space_group_name_H-M   'P 1'
#
loop_
_entity.id
_entity.type
_entity.pdbx_description
1 polymer ?
#
loop_
_entity_poly.entity_id
_entity_poly.type
_entity_poly.pdbx_seq_one_letter_code
_entity_poly.pdbx_strand_id
1 'polypeptide(L)' 'MRYEDKKWINQSTINYKYDNNKLEISIPRDQLNLLENEFTFDFKIADNMYRIENPISFCLNGDTAPNRRFNYRYIWKNN' A
#
# COMPACT_ATOMS: atom_id res chain seq x y z
N MET A 1 1.55 0.36 8.54
CA MET A 1 2.83 0.55 9.28
C MET A 1 3.58 1.71 8.66
N ARG A 2 4.30 2.50 9.45
CA ARG A 2 5.20 3.58 8.98
C ARG A 2 6.62 3.27 9.46
N TYR A 3 7.61 3.50 8.60
CA TYR A 3 9.01 3.28 8.97
C TYR A 3 9.59 4.56 9.56
N GLU A 4 9.93 4.53 10.85
CA GLU A 4 10.51 5.64 11.60
C GLU A 4 11.64 5.08 12.49
N ASP A 5 12.76 5.79 12.61
CA ASP A 5 13.88 5.42 13.50
C ASP A 5 14.31 3.95 13.43
N LYS A 6 14.44 3.44 12.20
CA LYS A 6 14.83 2.04 11.88
C LYS A 6 13.83 0.98 12.34
N LYS A 7 12.57 1.35 12.60
CA LYS A 7 11.52 0.44 13.05
C LYS A 7 10.22 0.69 12.30
N TRP A 8 9.44 -0.38 12.14
CA TRP A 8 8.08 -0.28 11.64
C TRP A 8 7.13 -0.03 12.82
N ILE A 9 6.36 1.05 12.73
CA ILE A 9 5.40 1.48 13.75
C ILE A 9 3.98 1.28 13.22
N ASN A 10 3.10 0.69 14.03
CA ASN A 10 1.68 0.58 13.69
C ASN A 10 1.06 1.99 13.70
N GLN A 11 0.32 2.33 12.65
CA GLN A 11 -0.27 3.67 12.49
C GLN A 11 -1.76 3.66 12.86
N SER A 12 -2.49 2.67 12.36
CA SER A 12 -3.92 2.56 12.56
C SER A 12 -4.43 1.18 12.17
N THR A 13 -5.61 0.84 12.69
CA THR A 13 -6.43 -0.25 12.18
C THR A 13 -7.42 0.33 11.18
N ILE A 14 -7.59 -0.35 10.06
CA ILE A 14 -8.44 0.09 8.94
C ILE A 14 -9.53 -0.93 8.67
N ASN A 15 -10.63 -0.46 8.09
CA ASN A 15 -11.70 -1.34 7.66
C ASN A 15 -11.35 -1.98 6.32
N TYR A 16 -11.66 -3.26 6.18
CA TYR A 16 -11.57 -3.99 4.94
C TYR A 16 -12.77 -4.91 4.80
N LYS A 17 -13.10 -5.28 3.58
CA LYS A 17 -14.03 -6.37 3.27
C LYS A 17 -13.41 -7.28 2.23
N TYR A 18 -13.78 -8.54 2.28
CA TYR A 18 -13.41 -9.49 1.24
C TYR A 18 -14.64 -10.32 0.85
N ASP A 19 -14.67 -10.69 -0.42
CA ASP A 19 -15.64 -11.61 -0.99
C ASP A 19 -14.90 -12.52 -1.98
N ASN A 20 -14.77 -13.80 -1.62
CA ASN A 20 -14.00 -14.79 -2.38
C ASN A 20 -12.58 -14.30 -2.70
N ASN A 21 -12.29 -14.01 -3.97
CA ASN A 21 -11.00 -13.56 -4.48
C ASN A 21 -10.88 -12.03 -4.63
N LYS A 22 -11.78 -11.28 -4.00
CA LYS A 22 -11.81 -9.81 -4.03
C LYS A 22 -11.55 -9.26 -2.64
N LEU A 23 -10.63 -8.31 -2.55
CA LEU A 23 -10.30 -7.58 -1.33
C LEU A 23 -10.53 -6.09 -1.57
N GLU A 24 -11.30 -5.46 -0.68
CA GLU A 24 -11.51 -4.02 -0.64
C GLU A 24 -10.96 -3.48 0.68
N ILE A 25 -10.20 -2.40 0.61
CA ILE A 25 -9.57 -1.76 1.76
C ILE A 25 -9.96 -0.29 1.77
N SER A 26 -10.43 0.20 2.91
CA SER A 26 -10.79 1.60 3.10
C SER A 26 -9.77 2.27 4.02
N ILE A 27 -8.97 3.18 3.47
CA ILE A 27 -7.93 3.92 4.20
C ILE A 27 -8.31 5.40 4.24
N PRO A 28 -8.47 6.00 5.44
CA PRO A 28 -8.63 7.45 5.56
C PRO A 28 -7.41 8.20 4.98
N ARG A 29 -7.66 9.28 4.24
CA ARG A 29 -6.62 10.01 3.49
C ARG A 29 -5.53 10.62 4.39
N ASP A 30 -5.93 11.12 5.55
CA ASP A 30 -5.06 11.68 6.57
C ASP A 30 -4.03 10.66 7.09
N GLN A 31 -4.38 9.38 7.15
CA GLN A 31 -3.46 8.30 7.53
C GLN A 31 -2.32 8.07 6.53
N LEU A 32 -2.49 8.55 5.30
CA LEU A 32 -1.49 8.54 4.24
C LEU A 32 -0.85 9.92 4.03
N ASN A 33 -1.14 10.90 4.90
CA ASN A 33 -0.76 12.31 4.75
C ASN A 33 -1.24 12.95 3.43
N LEU A 34 -2.37 12.48 2.87
CA LEU A 34 -2.97 13.00 1.63
C LEU A 34 -4.00 14.10 1.94
N LEU A 35 -3.53 15.20 2.52
CA LEU A 35 -4.37 16.28 3.07
C LEU A 35 -4.85 17.28 2.01
N GLU A 36 -4.13 17.38 0.90
CA GLU A 36 -4.39 18.38 -0.15
C GLU A 36 -5.56 18.01 -1.07
N ASN A 37 -6.16 19.01 -1.70
CA ASN A 37 -7.26 18.82 -2.64
C ASN A 37 -6.87 17.99 -3.88
N GLU A 38 -5.61 18.08 -4.29
CA GLU A 38 -5.03 17.24 -5.33
C GLU A 38 -3.92 16.40 -4.72
N PHE A 39 -3.81 15.15 -5.13
CA PHE A 39 -2.78 14.27 -4.58
C PHE A 39 -2.39 13.17 -5.55
N THR A 40 -1.19 12.65 -5.32
CA THR A 40 -0.66 11.48 -6.02
C THR A 40 -0.10 10.52 -5.00
N PHE A 41 -0.41 9.24 -5.15
CA PHE A 41 0.25 8.22 -4.36
C PHE A 41 0.55 6.99 -5.21
N ASP A 42 1.62 6.31 -4.82
CA ASP A 42 2.08 5.09 -5.46
C ASP A 42 1.78 3.90 -4.56
N PHE A 43 1.32 2.80 -5.13
CA PHE A 43 1.05 1.58 -4.38
C PHE A 43 1.40 0.33 -5.19
N LYS A 44 1.61 -0.76 -4.45
CA LYS A 44 1.89 -2.10 -4.97
C LYS A 44 1.23 -3.10 -4.05
N ILE A 45 0.64 -4.14 -4.64
CA ILE A 45 0.06 -5.26 -3.89
C ILE A 45 0.89 -6.49 -4.19
N ALA A 46 1.18 -7.26 -3.14
CA ALA A 46 1.83 -8.55 -3.23
C ALA A 46 1.05 -9.55 -2.38
N ASP A 47 0.72 -10.71 -2.93
CA ASP A 47 0.17 -11.83 -2.20
C ASP A 47 1.21 -12.96 -2.08
N ASN A 48 0.89 -13.99 -1.29
CA ASN A 48 1.73 -15.17 -1.11
C ASN A 48 3.21 -14.86 -0.75
N MET A 49 3.42 -13.81 0.04
CA MET A 49 4.75 -13.37 0.48
C MET A 49 5.30 -14.31 1.55
N TYR A 50 6.43 -14.97 1.30
CA TYR A 50 7.06 -15.86 2.29
C TYR A 50 7.58 -15.09 3.52
N ARG A 51 8.28 -13.96 3.30
CA ARG A 51 8.75 -13.05 4.36
C ARG A 51 8.76 -11.60 3.88
N ILE A 52 8.35 -10.70 4.77
CA ILE A 52 8.41 -9.24 4.58
C ILE A 52 9.47 -8.71 5.54
N GLU A 53 10.71 -8.61 5.08
CA GLU A 53 11.83 -8.15 5.91
C GLU A 53 12.12 -6.66 5.68
N ASN A 54 12.03 -6.22 4.42
CA ASN A 54 12.21 -4.83 4.04
C ASN A 54 11.48 -4.53 2.71
N PRO A 55 11.41 -3.27 2.25
CA PRO A 55 10.69 -2.93 1.02
C PRO A 55 11.14 -3.70 -0.24
N ILE A 56 12.39 -4.17 -0.31
CA ILE A 56 12.87 -4.95 -1.47
C ILE A 56 12.22 -6.33 -1.56
N SER A 57 11.67 -6.85 -0.45
CA SER A 57 10.95 -8.13 -0.42
C SER A 57 9.80 -8.14 -1.44
N PHE A 58 9.12 -6.99 -1.65
CA PHE A 58 8.04 -6.83 -2.63
C PHE A 58 8.48 -6.92 -4.10
N CYS A 59 9.79 -6.93 -4.36
CA CYS A 59 10.35 -7.10 -5.71
C CYS A 59 10.90 -8.51 -5.95
N LEU A 60 11.07 -9.30 -4.89
CA LEU A 60 11.78 -10.58 -4.91
C LEU A 60 10.87 -11.77 -4.62
N ASN A 61 9.81 -11.55 -3.82
CA ASN A 61 8.91 -12.59 -3.35
C ASN A 61 7.46 -12.22 -3.67
N GLY A 62 6.58 -13.23 -3.58
CA GLY A 62 5.13 -13.08 -3.76
C GLY A 62 4.70 -12.96 -5.22
N ASP A 63 3.41 -13.15 -5.47
CA ASP A 63 2.80 -12.71 -6.73
C ASP A 63 2.43 -11.25 -6.59
N THR A 64 2.82 -10.42 -7.56
CA THR A 64 2.79 -8.97 -7.39
C THR A 64 2.10 -8.27 -8.53
N ALA A 65 1.21 -7.34 -8.18
CA ALA A 65 0.56 -6.44 -9.11
C ALA A 65 1.07 -5.00 -8.86
N PRO A 66 1.72 -4.35 -9.84
CA PRO A 66 2.20 -4.89 -11.12
C PRO A 66 3.52 -5.65 -10.95
N ASN A 67 3.91 -6.48 -11.92
CA ASN A 67 5.11 -7.32 -11.82
C ASN A 67 6.42 -6.52 -11.75
N ARG A 68 7.46 -7.11 -11.12
CA ARG A 68 8.83 -6.55 -11.02
C ARG A 68 8.86 -5.21 -10.27
N ARG A 69 9.71 -4.27 -10.69
CA ARG A 69 9.89 -2.96 -10.03
C ARG A 69 8.81 -1.94 -10.38
N PHE A 70 7.78 -2.33 -11.13
CA PHE A 70 6.67 -1.43 -11.43
C PHE A 70 5.78 -1.22 -10.20
N ASN A 71 5.08 -0.09 -10.19
CA ASN A 71 4.09 0.34 -9.22
C ASN A 71 2.87 0.92 -9.93
N TYR A 72 1.71 0.86 -9.29
CA TYR A 72 0.56 1.66 -9.72
C TYR A 72 0.70 3.07 -9.18
N ARG A 73 0.36 4.05 -10.01
CA ARG A 73 0.28 5.47 -9.62
C ARG A 73 -1.15 5.93 -9.74
N TYR A 74 -1.71 6.41 -8.63
CA TYR A 74 -3.01 7.06 -8.62
C TYR A 74 -2.82 8.58 -8.58
N ILE A 75 -3.49 9.30 -9.47
CA ILE A 75 -3.45 10.76 -9.57
C ILE A 75 -4.88 11.27 -9.42
N TRP A 76 -5.14 12.02 -8.36
CA TRP A 76 -6.39 12.74 -8.15
C TRP A 76 -6.18 14.23 -8.42
N LYS A 77 -7.04 14.79 -9.27
CA LYS A 77 -7.11 16.23 -9.55
C LYS A 77 -8.53 16.69 -9.30
N ASN A 78 -8.69 17.89 -8.75
CA ASN A 78 -9.99 18.52 -8.71
C ASN A 78 -10.22 19.18 -10.08
N ASN A 79 -11.36 18.86 -10.71
CA ASN A 79 -11.77 19.49 -11.97
C ASN A 79 -12.06 20.98 -11.78
#